data_AF-A0A946QGI6-F1
#
_entry.id   AF-A0A946QGI6-F1
#
_cell.length_a   1.000
_cell.length_b   1.000
_cell.length_c   1.000
_cell.angle_alpha   90.00
_cell.angle_beta   90.00
_cell.angle_gamma   90.00
#
_symmetry.space_group_name_H-M   'P 1'
#
loop_
_entity.id
_entity.type
_entity.pdbx_description
1 polymer ?
#
loop_
_entity_poly.entity_id
_entity_poly.type
_entity_poly.pdbx_seq_one_letter_code
_entity_poly.pdbx_strand_id
1 'polypeptide(L)'
;MKKISLFLLNCVFILSFSAIAYSEQGPYVSGNIGAAWLSNIDLSGPGLTYELESNMGVSLGVALGYDLGYNIRIEGELAYQYNDLDKIALLGGSPDANGDASSSAFL
;
A
#
# COMPACT_ATOMS: atom_id res chain seq x y z
N MET A 1 27.63 11.95 12.05
CA MET A 1 28.15 10.65 12.57
C MET A 1 27.26 10.04 13.65
N LYS A 2 26.93 10.74 14.75
CA LYS A 2 26.04 10.20 15.81
C LYS A 2 24.64 9.75 15.31
N LYS A 3 24.01 10.51 14.40
CA LYS A 3 22.69 10.18 13.82
C LYS A 3 22.72 8.94 12.91
N ILE A 4 23.77 8.79 12.10
CA ILE A 4 23.99 7.63 11.23
C ILE A 4 24.26 6.37 12.07
N SER A 5 25.06 6.50 13.13
CA SER A 5 25.31 5.40 14.07
C SER A 5 24.04 4.99 14.83
N LEU A 6 23.18 5.94 15.21
CA LEU A 6 21.90 5.66 15.87
C LEU A 6 20.89 4.98 14.93
N PHE A 7 20.85 5.39 13.66
CA PHE A 7 20.02 4.77 12.63
C PHE A 7 20.45 3.32 12.35
N LEU A 8 21.76 3.10 12.17
CA LEU A 8 22.31 1.76 11.98
C LEU A 8 22.07 0.84 13.18
N LEU A 9 22.17 1.36 14.41
CA LEU A 9 21.87 0.61 15.63
C LEU A 9 20.39 0.21 15.72
N ASN A 10 19.47 1.06 15.24
CA ASN A 10 18.04 0.75 15.18
C ASN A 10 17.72 -0.38 14.19
N CYS A 11 18.32 -0.33 12.99
CA CYS A 11 18.14 -1.39 11.99
C CYS A 11 18.62 -2.76 12.51
N VAL A 12 19.74 -2.80 13.23
CA VAL A 12 20.25 -4.05 13.82
C VAL A 12 19.33 -4.57 14.93
N PHE A 13 18.68 -3.69 15.71
CA PHE A 13 17.74 -4.08 16.75
C PHE A 13 16.46 -4.72 16.19
N ILE A 14 15.94 -4.18 15.06
CA ILE A 14 14.77 -4.72 14.37
C ILE A 14 15.05 -6.10 13.77
N LEU A 15 16.27 -6.32 13.26
CA LEU A 15 16.69 -7.60 12.67
C LEU A 15 16.98 -8.70 13.71
N SER A 16 17.11 -8.34 14.99
CA SER A 16 17.41 -9.29 16.08
C SER A 16 16.16 -10.02 16.60
N PHE A 17 14.97 -9.59 16.20
CA PHE A 17 13.72 -10.31 16.45
C PHE A 17 13.46 -11.32 15.33
N SER A 18 14.15 -12.47 15.39
CA SER A 18 13.73 -13.65 14.66
C SER A 18 12.46 -14.20 15.33
N ALA A 19 11.31 -13.81 14.80
CA ALA A 19 10.05 -14.45 15.18
C ALA A 19 10.16 -15.95 14.87
N ILE A 20 9.96 -16.79 15.88
CA ILE A 20 9.79 -18.23 15.68
C ILE A 20 8.44 -18.39 14.98
N ALA A 21 8.47 -18.56 13.65
CA ALA A 21 7.29 -18.87 12.88
C ALA A 21 6.89 -20.32 13.17
N TYR A 22 5.93 -20.50 14.06
CA TYR A 22 5.26 -21.79 14.23
C TYR A 22 4.37 -22.02 13.00
N SER A 23 4.90 -22.74 12.02
CA SER A 23 4.14 -23.25 10.88
C SER A 23 3.35 -24.49 11.33
N GLU A 24 2.43 -24.32 12.27
CA GLU A 24 1.48 -25.37 12.62
C GLU A 24 0.24 -25.23 11.71
N GLN A 25 -0.30 -26.36 11.26
CA GLN A 25 -1.61 -26.39 10.59
C GLN A 25 -2.65 -25.75 11.50
N GLY A 26 -3.45 -24.85 10.96
CA GLY A 26 -4.43 -24.15 11.79
C GLY A 26 -4.79 -22.77 11.30
N PRO A 27 -5.64 -22.07 12.07
CA PRO A 27 -6.06 -20.72 11.77
C PRO A 27 -4.89 -19.74 11.96
N TYR A 28 -4.82 -18.74 11.09
CA TYR A 28 -3.88 -17.65 11.20
C TYR A 28 -4.52 -16.32 10.79
N VAL A 29 -3.87 -15.24 11.21
CA VAL A 29 -4.17 -13.89 10.77
C VAL A 29 -2.92 -13.33 10.13
N SER A 30 -3.07 -12.63 9.01
CA SER A 30 -1.99 -11.93 8.33
C SER A 30 -2.38 -10.45 8.13
N GLY A 31 -1.37 -9.61 8.03
CA GLY A 31 -1.55 -8.17 7.85
C GLY A 31 -0.42 -7.62 7.00
N ASN A 32 -0.77 -6.75 6.07
CA ASN A 32 0.16 -6.14 5.12
C ASN A 32 0.03 -4.62 5.21
N ILE A 33 1.17 -3.93 5.18
CA ILE A 33 1.24 -2.47 5.02
C ILE A 33 2.20 -2.16 3.88
N GLY A 34 1.82 -1.27 2.99
CA GLY A 34 2.60 -0.93 1.80
C GLY A 34 2.41 0.50 1.35
N ALA A 35 3.30 0.93 0.46
CA ALA A 35 3.12 2.15 -0.31
C ALA A 35 2.28 1.84 -1.55
N ALA A 36 1.38 2.76 -1.90
CA ALA A 36 0.54 2.71 -3.08
C ALA A 36 0.98 3.79 -4.06
N TRP A 37 1.11 3.43 -5.33
CA TRP A 37 1.32 4.39 -6.41
C TRP A 37 0.18 4.23 -7.40
N LEU A 38 -0.61 5.29 -7.56
CA LEU A 38 -1.60 5.34 -8.62
C LEU A 38 -0.93 5.90 -9.88
N SER A 39 -1.06 5.19 -10.99
CA SER A 39 -0.54 5.65 -12.27
C SER A 39 -1.24 6.94 -12.69
N ASN A 40 -0.49 7.86 -13.30
CA ASN A 40 -1.07 9.06 -13.92
C ASN A 40 -2.15 8.65 -14.92
N ILE A 41 -3.29 9.33 -14.88
CA ILE A 41 -4.40 9.09 -15.79
C ILE A 41 -4.42 10.22 -16.82
N ASP A 42 -4.14 9.88 -18.08
CA ASP A 42 -4.21 10.80 -19.20
C ASP A 42 -5.59 10.69 -19.87
N LEU A 43 -6.44 11.72 -19.75
CA LEU A 43 -7.71 11.81 -20.47
C LEU A 43 -7.58 12.79 -21.64
N SER A 44 -7.74 12.28 -22.87
CA SER A 44 -7.74 13.09 -24.10
C SER A 44 -9.15 13.18 -24.69
N GLY A 45 -9.72 14.39 -24.76
CA GLY A 45 -11.01 14.67 -25.41
C GLY A 45 -10.87 15.78 -26.47
N PRO A 46 -11.85 15.93 -27.39
CA PRO A 46 -11.78 16.97 -28.43
C PRO A 46 -11.75 18.38 -27.79
N GLY A 47 -10.56 18.98 -27.77
CA GLY A 47 -10.30 20.34 -27.29
C GLY A 47 -9.82 20.45 -25.84
N LEU A 48 -9.68 19.36 -25.09
CA LEU A 48 -9.27 19.39 -23.67
C LEU A 48 -8.39 18.18 -23.33
N THR A 49 -7.19 18.44 -22.78
CA THR A 49 -6.32 17.43 -22.16
C THR A 49 -6.40 17.60 -20.64
N TYR A 50 -6.70 16.50 -19.94
CA TYR A 50 -6.71 16.43 -18.48
C TYR A 50 -5.62 15.46 -18.04
N GLU A 51 -4.69 15.93 -17.20
CA GLU A 51 -3.69 15.09 -16.54
C GLU A 51 -4.00 15.06 -15.04
N LEU A 52 -4.22 13.85 -14.51
CA LEU A 52 -4.41 13.61 -13.09
C LEU A 52 -3.10 13.08 -12.50
N GLU A 53 -2.44 13.89 -11.67
CA GLU A 53 -1.23 13.51 -10.94
C GLU A 53 -1.63 13.02 -9.54
N SER A 54 -1.26 11.79 -9.20
CA SER A 54 -1.53 11.20 -7.89
C SER A 54 -0.24 11.03 -7.10
N ASN A 55 -0.28 11.37 -5.82
CA ASN A 55 0.84 11.12 -4.92
C ASN A 55 0.89 9.66 -4.45
N MET A 56 2.04 9.31 -3.86
CA MET A 56 2.22 8.05 -3.16
C MET A 56 1.24 7.96 -1.97
N GLY A 57 0.35 6.97 -2.00
CA GLY A 57 -0.56 6.64 -0.93
C GLY A 57 -0.08 5.50 -0.04
N VAL A 58 -0.97 5.06 0.85
CA VAL A 58 -0.76 3.91 1.74
C VAL A 58 -1.74 2.79 1.41
N SER A 59 -1.28 1.55 1.50
CA SER A 59 -2.10 0.36 1.38
C SER A 59 -2.03 -0.45 2.67
N LEU A 60 -3.19 -0.91 3.13
CA LEU A 60 -3.35 -1.76 4.31
C LEU A 60 -4.14 -3.00 3.89
N GLY A 61 -3.72 -4.17 4.35
CA GLY A 61 -4.42 -5.42 4.14
C GLY A 61 -4.48 -6.21 5.44
N VAL A 62 -5.60 -6.91 5.66
CA VAL A 62 -5.76 -7.88 6.73
C VAL A 62 -6.36 -9.15 6.13
N ALA A 63 -5.87 -10.31 6.53
CA ALA A 63 -6.42 -11.58 6.08
C ALA A 63 -6.59 -12.54 7.25
N LEU A 64 -7.64 -13.36 7.16
CA LEU A 64 -7.90 -14.49 8.05
C LEU A 64 -7.80 -15.75 7.21
N GLY A 65 -6.94 -16.68 7.62
CA GLY A 65 -6.68 -17.89 6.88
C GLY A 65 -6.67 -19.14 7.74
N TYR A 66 -6.72 -20.29 7.07
CA TYR A 66 -6.51 -21.59 7.66
C TYR A 66 -5.53 -22.38 6.80
N ASP A 67 -4.43 -22.85 7.39
CA ASP A 67 -3.46 -23.73 6.74
C ASP A 67 -3.93 -25.18 6.91
N LEU A 68 -4.29 -25.82 5.80
CA LEU A 68 -4.76 -27.21 5.74
C LEU A 68 -3.61 -28.21 5.73
N GLY A 69 -2.36 -27.74 5.68
CA GLY A 69 -1.17 -28.57 5.48
C GLY A 69 -0.89 -28.84 4.01
N TYR A 70 0.23 -29.53 3.76
CA TYR A 70 0.64 -29.94 2.41
C TYR A 70 0.69 -28.77 1.41
N ASN A 71 1.04 -27.57 1.89
CA ASN A 71 1.11 -26.32 1.14
C ASN A 71 -0.24 -25.81 0.59
N ILE A 72 -1.36 -26.25 1.16
CA ILE A 72 -2.70 -25.77 0.81
C ILE A 72 -3.20 -24.83 1.91
N ARG A 73 -3.65 -23.64 1.52
CA ARG A 73 -4.22 -22.64 2.42
C ARG A 73 -5.51 -22.10 1.85
N ILE A 74 -6.44 -21.78 2.73
CA ILE A 74 -7.63 -20.99 2.41
C ILE A 74 -7.49 -19.67 3.16
N GLU A 75 -7.59 -18.56 2.46
CA GLU A 75 -7.49 -17.20 3.02
C GLU A 75 -8.69 -16.40 2.54
N GLY A 76 -9.25 -15.57 3.44
CA GLY A 76 -10.09 -14.45 3.08
C GLY A 76 -9.35 -13.16 3.40
N GLU A 77 -9.17 -12.29 2.41
CA GLU A 77 -8.42 -11.04 2.55
C GLU A 77 -9.33 -9.81 2.39
N LEU A 78 -9.11 -8.80 3.22
CA LEU A 78 -9.65 -7.45 3.08
C LEU A 78 -8.48 -6.48 2.90
N ALA A 79 -8.49 -5.76 1.79
CA ALA A 79 -7.50 -4.72 1.50
C ALA A 79 -8.18 -3.35 1.38
N TYR A 80 -7.50 -2.32 1.89
CA TYR A 80 -7.89 -0.92 1.80
C TYR A 80 -6.66 -0.10 1.40
N GLN A 81 -6.80 0.62 0.29
CA GLN A 81 -5.79 1.52 -0.22
C GLN A 81 -6.33 2.94 -0.23
N TYR A 82 -5.51 3.90 0.17
CA TYR A 82 -5.83 5.32 0.20
C TYR A 82 -4.69 6.12 -0.43
N ASN A 83 -5.02 7.00 -1.38
CA ASN A 83 -4.08 7.93 -2.02
C ASN A 83 -4.69 9.34 -2.03
N ASP A 84 -3.88 10.34 -1.67
CA ASP A 84 -4.23 11.75 -1.83
C ASP A 84 -3.97 12.19 -3.28
N LEU A 85 -4.97 12.80 -3.92
CA LEU A 85 -4.84 13.45 -5.23
C LEU A 85 -4.57 14.94 -5.00
N ASP A 86 -3.43 15.43 -5.50
CA ASP A 86 -2.98 16.81 -5.23
C ASP A 86 -3.26 17.79 -6.37
N LYS A 87 -3.32 17.33 -7.64
CA LYS A 87 -3.37 18.23 -8.80
C LYS A 87 -4.18 17.69 -9.97
N ILE A 88 -5.01 18.56 -10.55
CA ILE A 88 -5.66 18.34 -11.84
C ILE A 88 -5.08 19.38 -12.81
N ALA A 89 -4.29 18.94 -13.80
CA ALA A 89 -3.83 19.83 -14.86
C ALA A 89 -4.94 19.98 -15.92
N LEU A 90 -5.40 21.22 -16.14
CA LEU A 90 -6.42 21.56 -17.14
C LEU A 90 -5.97 22.75 -17.99
N LEU A 91 -5.87 22.54 -19.30
CA LEU A 91 -5.66 23.60 -20.30
C LEU A 91 -4.47 24.55 -20.02
N GLY A 92 -3.32 23.99 -19.62
CA GLY A 92 -2.11 24.77 -19.35
C GLY A 92 -2.12 25.52 -18.01
N GLY A 93 -3.12 25.28 -17.16
CA GLY A 93 -3.13 25.65 -15.75
C GLY A 93 -3.12 24.40 -14.86
N SER A 94 -2.52 24.52 -13.68
CA SER A 94 -2.52 23.49 -12.63
C SER A 94 -3.33 23.99 -11.42
N PRO A 95 -4.67 24.05 -11.50
CA PRO A 95 -5.47 24.34 -10.31
C PRO A 95 -5.26 23.24 -9.27
N ASP A 96 -5.04 23.65 -8.01
CA ASP A 96 -4.98 22.74 -6.88
C ASP A 96 -6.31 21.98 -6.78
N ALA A 97 -6.24 20.65 -6.75
CA ALA A 97 -7.39 19.80 -6.58
C ALA A 97 -7.14 18.98 -5.33
N ASN A 98 -7.98 19.16 -4.30
CA ASN A 98 -7.98 18.28 -3.15
C ASN A 98 -9.03 17.20 -3.42
N GLY A 99 -8.59 15.95 -3.61
CA GLY A 99 -9.48 14.80 -3.77
C GLY A 99 -8.86 13.54 -3.22
N ASP A 100 -9.69 12.65 -2.68
CA ASP A 100 -9.23 11.40 -2.08
C ASP A 100 -9.58 10.24 -3.02
N ALA A 101 -8.61 9.37 -3.31
CA ALA A 101 -8.82 8.13 -4.04
C ALA A 101 -8.62 6.93 -3.12
N SER A 102 -9.73 6.25 -2.79
CA SER A 102 -9.69 5.02 -2.00
C SER A 102 -10.17 3.81 -2.79
N SER A 103 -9.53 2.65 -2.58
CA SER A 103 -9.92 1.36 -3.15
C SER A 103 -10.01 0.31 -2.06
N SER A 104 -11.08 -0.50 -2.08
CA SER A 104 -11.26 -1.65 -1.20
C SER A 104 -11.40 -2.92 -2.01
N ALA A 105 -10.71 -3.99 -1.62
CA ALA A 105 -10.82 -5.29 -2.25
C ALA A 105 -11.11 -6.38 -1.22
N PHE A 106 -11.84 -7.40 -1.67
CA PHE A 106 -12.07 -8.64 -0.95
C PHE A 106 -11.66 -9.80 -1.85
N LEU A 107 -10.84 -10.71 -1.31
CA LEU A 107 -10.36 -11.91 -2.00
C LEU A 107 -10.74 -13.16 -1.22
#